data_AF-A0A2D5CST2-F1
#
_entry.id   AF-A0A2D5CST2-F1
#
_cell.length_a   1.000
_cell.length_b   1.000
_cell.length_c   1.000
_cell.angle_alpha   90.00
_cell.angle_beta   90.00
_cell.angle_gamma   90.00
#
_symmetry.space_group_name_H-M   'P 1'
#
loop_
_entity.id
_entity.type
_entity.pdbx_description
1 polymer ?
#
loop_
_entity_poly.entity_id
_entity_poly.type
_entity_poly.pdbx_seq_one_letter_code
_entity_poly.pdbx_strand_id
1 'polypeptide(L)'
;MEFFAKNPKLSQFFGLLAVFFALYFSISPSETNILWRLPSLFAGFPAAINVFVEYLMYDWMPIEIYDPELEDYEESALIKEVTRGFSRGVLFCIELIRDILLGGVKTIVAFTSWDFVGENDWAIWPALPWTFVSGGAMLLGYALKGRGLALLAGSATGYIAIFGQWEPAMETLSFVLV
;
A
#
# COMPACT_ATOMS: atom_id res chain seq x y z
N MET A 1 -38.21 26.26 3.49
CA MET A 1 -37.34 25.35 4.27
C MET A 1 -37.35 23.90 3.77
N GLU A 2 -38.44 23.39 3.17
CA GLU A 2 -38.49 22.00 2.65
C GLU A 2 -37.59 21.68 1.45
N PHE A 3 -37.20 22.67 0.64
CA PHE A 3 -36.36 22.45 -0.55
C PHE A 3 -34.90 22.07 -0.21
N PHE A 4 -34.34 22.63 0.88
CA PHE A 4 -32.99 22.33 1.34
C PHE A 4 -32.89 20.97 2.06
N ALA A 5 -33.97 20.52 2.72
CA ALA A 5 -34.04 19.20 3.33
C ALA A 5 -34.11 18.06 2.29
N LYS A 6 -34.68 18.33 1.10
CA LYS A 6 -34.81 17.36 0.01
C LYS A 6 -33.51 17.14 -0.78
N ASN A 7 -32.58 18.11 -0.77
CA ASN A 7 -31.31 18.06 -1.52
C ASN A 7 -30.12 18.48 -0.64
N PRO A 8 -29.58 17.56 0.18
CA PRO A 8 -28.53 17.88 1.16
C PRO A 8 -27.25 18.42 0.52
N LYS A 9 -26.90 17.97 -0.69
CA LYS A 9 -25.72 18.45 -1.44
C LYS A 9 -25.84 19.93 -1.84
N LEU A 10 -27.03 20.39 -2.23
CA LEU A 10 -27.27 21.81 -2.56
C LEU A 10 -27.19 22.68 -1.31
N SER A 11 -27.73 22.22 -0.18
CA SER A 11 -27.63 22.95 1.09
C SER A 11 -26.19 23.07 1.59
N GLN A 12 -25.39 22.01 1.48
CA GLN A 12 -23.96 22.04 1.81
C GLN A 12 -23.21 23.02 0.91
N PHE A 13 -23.51 23.03 -0.39
CA PHE A 13 -22.89 23.97 -1.34
C PHE A 13 -23.20 25.43 -1.00
N PHE A 14 -24.47 25.77 -0.75
CA PHE A 14 -24.84 27.13 -0.32
C PHE A 14 -24.25 27.51 1.04
N GLY A 15 -24.15 26.57 1.97
CA GLY A 15 -23.45 26.77 3.24
C GLY A 15 -21.96 27.07 3.05
N LEU A 16 -21.28 26.32 2.18
CA LEU A 16 -19.88 26.54 1.86
C LEU A 16 -19.66 27.89 1.19
N LEU A 17 -20.56 28.29 0.28
CA LEU A 17 -20.54 29.58 -0.40
C LEU A 17 -20.71 30.74 0.59
N ALA A 18 -21.62 30.61 1.55
CA ALA A 18 -21.82 31.60 2.60
C ALA A 18 -20.57 31.74 3.49
N VAL A 19 -19.95 30.63 3.89
CA VAL A 19 -18.69 30.63 4.65
C VAL A 19 -17.56 31.26 3.83
N PHE A 20 -17.45 30.94 2.55
CA PHE A 20 -16.46 31.52 1.65
C PHE A 20 -16.59 33.05 1.58
N PHE A 21 -17.79 33.58 1.32
CA PHE A 21 -18.01 35.03 1.28
C PHE A 21 -17.76 35.68 2.64
N ALA A 22 -18.16 35.04 3.74
CA ALA A 22 -17.88 35.54 5.08
C ALA A 22 -16.37 35.67 5.34
N LEU A 23 -15.57 34.67 4.95
CA LEU A 23 -14.11 34.73 5.07
C LEU A 23 -13.50 35.77 4.14
N TYR A 24 -13.98 35.87 2.89
CA TYR A 24 -13.51 36.84 1.90
C TYR A 24 -13.69 38.28 2.37
N PHE A 25 -14.85 38.62 2.95
CA PHE A 25 -15.10 39.97 3.46
C PHE A 25 -14.43 40.24 4.82
N SER A 26 -14.20 39.20 5.62
CA SER A 26 -13.57 39.34 6.94
C SER A 26 -12.05 39.46 6.87
N ILE A 27 -11.42 38.83 5.87
CA ILE A 27 -9.96 38.85 5.70
C ILE A 27 -9.60 39.93 4.68
N SER A 28 -9.27 41.11 5.19
CA SER A 28 -8.77 42.20 4.35
C SER A 28 -7.37 41.87 3.80
N PRO A 29 -7.06 42.26 2.54
CA PRO A 29 -5.73 42.15 1.98
C PRO A 29 -4.81 43.22 2.58
N SER A 30 -4.23 42.91 3.74
CA SER A 30 -3.25 43.78 4.40
C SER A 30 -2.03 43.00 4.89
N GLU A 31 -0.87 43.65 4.87
CA GLU A 31 0.40 43.09 5.37
C GLU A 31 0.43 42.91 6.90
N THR A 32 -0.58 43.43 7.59
CA THR A 32 -0.75 43.28 9.05
C THR A 32 -1.66 42.12 9.43
N ASN A 33 -2.45 41.61 8.48
CA ASN A 33 -3.41 40.54 8.75
C ASN A 33 -2.75 39.16 8.59
N ILE A 34 -2.59 38.44 9.70
CA ILE A 34 -1.93 37.13 9.76
C ILE A 34 -2.64 36.11 8.85
N LEU A 35 -3.98 36.14 8.79
CA LEU A 35 -4.76 35.20 7.98
C LEU A 35 -4.58 35.40 6.48
N TRP A 36 -4.40 36.66 6.05
CA TRP A 36 -4.06 36.99 4.65
C TRP A 36 -2.62 36.58 4.31
N ARG A 37 -1.71 36.68 5.28
CA ARG A 37 -0.28 36.36 5.13
C ARG A 37 0.07 34.88 5.31
N LEU A 38 -0.88 34.00 5.58
CA LEU A 38 -0.61 32.57 5.75
C LEU A 38 0.27 31.99 4.61
N PRO A 39 0.00 32.26 3.32
CA PRO A 39 0.85 31.73 2.24
C PRO A 39 2.30 32.23 2.32
N SER A 40 2.53 33.50 2.66
CA SER A 40 3.88 34.07 2.75
C SER A 40 4.62 33.63 4.01
N LEU A 41 3.91 33.35 5.10
CA LEU A 41 4.48 32.77 6.32
C LEU A 41 5.01 31.34 6.08
N PHE A 42 4.37 30.56 5.22
CA PHE A 42 4.82 29.20 4.86
C PHE A 42 5.71 29.15 3.61
N ALA A 43 6.04 30.28 2.99
CA ALA A 43 6.82 30.29 1.74
C ALA A 43 8.23 29.71 1.89
N GLY A 44 8.82 29.76 3.10
CA GLY A 44 10.11 29.13 3.40
C GLY A 44 10.03 27.61 3.64
N PHE A 45 8.84 27.05 3.82
CA PHE A 45 8.65 25.64 4.16
C PHE A 45 9.07 24.69 3.02
N PRO A 46 8.71 24.92 1.74
CA PRO A 46 9.21 24.09 0.64
C PRO A 46 10.74 24.09 0.53
N ALA A 47 11.38 25.25 0.73
CA ALA A 47 12.84 25.34 0.72
C ALA A 47 13.47 24.60 1.90
N ALA A 48 12.88 24.69 3.10
CA ALA A 48 13.33 23.93 4.25
C ALA A 48 13.22 22.41 4.03
N ILE A 49 12.14 21.93 3.40
CA ILE A 49 12.02 20.53 3.01
C ILE A 49 13.12 20.15 2.01
N ASN A 50 13.37 20.99 0.99
CA ASN A 50 14.38 20.69 -0.01
C ASN A 50 15.78 20.54 0.63
N VAL A 51 16.19 21.51 1.45
CA VAL A 51 17.47 21.45 2.18
C VAL A 51 17.53 20.24 3.10
N PHE A 52 16.43 19.90 3.76
CA PHE A 52 16.37 18.71 4.60
C PHE A 52 16.51 17.41 3.80
N VAL A 53 15.84 17.29 2.66
CA VAL A 53 15.92 16.10 1.79
C VAL A 53 17.31 16.00 1.16
N GLU A 54 17.90 17.11 0.69
CA GLU A 54 19.26 17.15 0.18
C GLU A 54 20.27 16.70 1.26
N TYR A 55 20.15 17.25 2.48
CA TYR A 55 20.97 16.81 3.61
C TYR A 55 20.81 15.31 3.87
N LEU A 56 19.57 14.79 3.86
CA LEU A 56 19.31 13.36 4.05
C LEU A 56 19.87 12.48 2.93
N MET A 57 19.94 13.00 1.70
CA MET A 57 20.39 12.25 0.53
C MET A 57 21.91 12.22 0.39
N TYR A 58 22.58 13.33 0.68
CA TYR A 58 23.99 13.53 0.35
C TYR A 58 24.91 13.62 1.57
N ASP A 59 24.43 14.19 2.68
CA ASP A 59 25.28 14.46 3.85
C ASP A 59 25.03 13.48 5.01
N TRP A 60 23.79 13.00 5.16
CA TRP A 60 23.39 12.14 6.27
C TRP A 60 23.73 10.68 5.99
N MET A 61 24.97 10.31 6.31
CA MET A 61 25.48 8.93 6.27
C MET A 61 25.19 8.24 4.92
N PRO A 62 25.78 8.73 3.81
CA PRO A 62 25.75 8.00 2.54
C PRO A 62 26.49 6.66 2.70
N ILE A 63 26.02 5.65 1.98
CA ILE A 63 26.65 4.32 1.95
C ILE A 63 27.09 4.01 0.53
N GLU A 64 28.30 3.47 0.39
CA GLU A 64 28.83 3.02 -0.89
C GLU A 64 28.28 1.62 -1.20
N ILE A 65 27.67 1.48 -2.37
CA ILE A 65 27.11 0.22 -2.85
C ILE A 65 27.78 -0.09 -4.19
N TYR A 66 28.29 -1.30 -4.32
CA TYR A 66 28.90 -1.74 -5.57
C TYR A 66 27.82 -1.94 -6.64
N ASP A 67 27.95 -1.23 -7.75
CA ASP A 67 27.13 -1.42 -8.95
C ASP A 67 27.87 -2.34 -9.94
N PRO A 68 27.40 -3.58 -10.17
CA PRO A 68 28.04 -4.52 -11.08
C PRO A 68 27.91 -4.12 -12.55
N GLU A 69 27.00 -3.21 -12.93
CA GLU A 69 26.84 -2.75 -14.32
C GLU A 69 27.89 -1.68 -14.68
N LEU A 70 28.25 -0.83 -13.71
CA LEU A 70 29.24 0.23 -13.86
C LEU A 70 30.64 -0.19 -13.36
N GLU A 71 30.73 -1.39 -12.77
CA GLU A 71 31.93 -1.95 -12.14
C GLU A 71 32.56 -1.04 -11.06
N ASP A 72 31.76 -0.16 -10.44
CA ASP A 72 32.22 0.86 -9.49
C ASP A 72 31.27 1.03 -8.29
N TYR A 73 31.73 1.72 -7.25
CA TYR A 73 30.93 2.03 -6.07
C TYR A 73 30.15 3.32 -6.26
N GLU A 74 28.81 3.24 -6.15
CA GLU A 74 27.94 4.42 -6.13
C GLU A 74 27.54 4.77 -4.68
N GLU A 75 27.55 6.07 -4.37
CA GLU A 75 27.01 6.57 -3.10
C GLU A 75 25.47 6.61 -3.15
N SER A 76 24.82 5.83 -2.30
CA SER A 76 23.36 5.84 -2.12
C SER A 76 23.00 6.36 -0.72
N ALA A 77 21.92 7.13 -0.64
CA ALA A 77 21.41 7.62 0.63
C ALA A 77 20.95 6.46 1.52
N LEU A 78 21.36 6.41 2.79
CA LEU A 78 20.95 5.33 3.69
C LEU A 78 19.43 5.23 3.84
N ILE A 79 18.71 6.36 3.85
CA ILE A 79 17.24 6.36 3.92
C ILE A 79 16.62 5.67 2.71
N LYS A 80 17.19 5.86 1.53
CA LYS A 80 16.71 5.20 0.30
C LYS A 80 16.88 3.69 0.42
N GLU A 81 18.02 3.21 0.93
CA GLU A 81 18.20 1.77 1.10
C GLU A 81 17.39 1.18 2.24
N VAL A 82 17.21 1.89 3.35
CA VAL A 82 16.33 1.44 4.44
C VAL A 82 14.89 1.33 3.96
N THR A 83 14.38 2.33 3.23
CA THR A 83 13.02 2.29 2.69
C THR A 83 12.86 1.23 1.60
N ARG A 84 13.86 1.04 0.73
CA ARG A 84 13.89 -0.09 -0.22
C ARG A 84 13.95 -1.44 0.49
N GLY A 85 14.73 -1.55 1.56
CA GLY A 85 14.84 -2.76 2.38
C GLY A 85 13.52 -3.11 3.05
N PHE A 86 12.86 -2.12 3.66
CA PHE A 86 11.51 -2.29 4.20
C PHE A 86 10.50 -2.69 3.11
N SER A 87 10.53 -2.03 1.96
CA SER A 87 9.66 -2.35 0.82
C SER A 87 9.89 -3.77 0.30
N ARG A 88 11.15 -4.20 0.18
CA ARG A 88 11.53 -5.57 -0.17
C ARG A 88 11.07 -6.57 0.89
N GLY A 89 11.13 -6.21 2.17
CA GLY A 89 10.64 -7.05 3.28
C GLY A 89 9.12 -7.26 3.21
N VAL A 90 8.35 -6.20 2.99
CA VAL A 90 6.90 -6.29 2.79
C VAL A 90 6.57 -7.11 1.54
N LEU A 91 7.29 -6.87 0.43
CA LEU A 91 7.12 -7.64 -0.80
C LEU A 91 7.41 -9.13 -0.58
N PHE A 92 8.45 -9.46 0.19
CA PHE A 92 8.76 -10.83 0.56
C PHE A 92 7.61 -11.48 1.37
N CYS A 93 7.01 -10.77 2.33
CA CYS A 93 5.85 -11.29 3.08
C CYS A 93 4.66 -11.59 2.14
N ILE A 94 4.41 -10.72 1.16
CA ILE A 94 3.35 -10.91 0.17
C ILE A 94 3.67 -12.12 -0.72
N GLU A 95 4.89 -12.21 -1.24
CA GLU A 95 5.35 -13.33 -2.07
C GLU A 95 5.32 -14.65 -1.29
N LEU A 96 5.57 -14.64 0.02
CA LEU A 96 5.45 -15.81 0.87
C LEU A 96 4.02 -16.32 0.97
N ILE A 97 3.06 -15.45 1.23
CA ILE A 97 1.65 -15.85 1.27
C ILE A 97 1.20 -16.31 -0.11
N ARG A 98 1.64 -15.61 -1.17
CA ARG A 98 1.31 -15.95 -2.56
C ARG A 98 1.85 -17.31 -2.98
N ASP A 99 3.13 -17.58 -2.75
CA ASP A 99 3.77 -18.86 -3.09
C ASP A 99 3.11 -20.02 -2.33
N ILE A 100 2.65 -19.80 -1.09
CA ILE A 100 1.88 -20.79 -0.33
C ILE A 100 0.51 -21.04 -0.97
N LEU A 101 -0.20 -20.00 -1.41
CA LEU A 101 -1.57 -20.11 -1.95
C LEU A 101 -1.60 -20.64 -3.39
N LEU A 102 -0.69 -20.18 -4.25
CA LEU A 102 -0.67 -20.46 -5.68
C LEU A 102 0.44 -21.39 -6.13
N GLY A 103 1.36 -21.74 -5.23
CA GLY A 103 2.59 -22.41 -5.59
C GLY A 103 3.59 -21.39 -6.14
N GLY A 104 4.87 -21.66 -5.92
CA GLY A 104 5.92 -20.74 -6.33
C GLY A 104 7.29 -21.18 -5.86
N VAL A 105 8.29 -20.42 -6.29
CA VAL A 105 9.69 -20.76 -5.99
C VAL A 105 10.45 -19.55 -5.45
N LYS A 106 9.85 -18.35 -5.53
CA LYS A 106 10.54 -17.10 -5.22
C LYS A 106 10.98 -17.03 -3.77
N THR A 107 10.15 -17.52 -2.85
CA THR A 107 10.51 -17.62 -1.44
C THR A 107 11.66 -18.58 -1.18
N ILE A 108 11.73 -19.71 -1.88
CA ILE A 108 12.83 -20.66 -1.73
C ILE A 108 14.11 -20.04 -2.29
N VAL A 109 14.03 -19.45 -3.49
CA VAL A 109 15.14 -18.73 -4.12
C VAL A 109 15.68 -17.61 -3.24
N ALA A 110 14.80 -16.91 -2.50
CA ALA A 110 15.21 -15.85 -1.58
C ALA A 110 16.15 -16.35 -0.46
N PHE A 111 16.12 -17.64 -0.11
CA PHE A 111 17.00 -18.26 0.88
C PHE A 111 18.09 -19.16 0.28
N THR A 112 17.97 -19.58 -0.97
CA THR A 112 18.92 -20.47 -1.64
C THR A 112 19.62 -19.74 -2.79
N SER A 113 19.18 -19.96 -4.03
CA SER A 113 19.58 -19.29 -5.26
C SER A 113 18.77 -19.84 -6.44
N TRP A 114 18.83 -19.16 -7.59
CA TRP A 114 18.25 -19.69 -8.82
C TRP A 114 18.93 -20.97 -9.29
N ASP A 115 20.25 -21.06 -9.13
CA ASP A 115 21.03 -22.25 -9.51
C ASP A 115 20.62 -23.48 -8.69
N PHE A 116 20.42 -23.32 -7.39
CA PHE A 116 20.01 -24.40 -6.49
C PHE A 116 18.64 -24.98 -6.86
N VAL A 117 17.68 -24.13 -7.18
CA VAL A 117 16.34 -24.56 -7.60
C VAL A 117 16.40 -25.24 -8.98
N GLY A 118 17.19 -24.71 -9.91
CA GLY A 118 17.37 -25.32 -11.22
C GLY A 118 17.96 -26.73 -11.17
N GLU A 119 18.79 -27.02 -10.16
CA GLU A 119 19.35 -28.36 -9.92
C GLU A 119 18.39 -29.29 -9.15
N ASN A 120 17.38 -28.73 -8.45
CA ASN A 120 16.48 -29.46 -7.56
C ASN A 120 15.02 -29.21 -7.91
N ASP A 121 14.46 -30.02 -8.80
CA ASP A 121 13.04 -29.95 -9.22
C ASP A 121 12.03 -30.08 -8.06
N TRP A 122 12.44 -30.62 -6.91
CA TRP A 122 11.62 -30.76 -5.71
C TRP A 122 11.49 -29.47 -4.89
N ALA A 123 12.34 -28.47 -5.15
CA ALA A 123 12.41 -27.21 -4.42
C ALA A 123 11.36 -26.20 -4.90
N ILE A 124 10.11 -26.64 -5.01
CA ILE A 124 8.96 -25.85 -5.48
C ILE A 124 7.87 -25.94 -4.42
N TRP A 125 7.28 -24.80 -4.05
CA TRP A 125 6.09 -24.82 -3.22
C TRP A 125 4.90 -25.38 -4.00
N PRO A 126 4.28 -26.47 -3.54
CA PRO A 126 3.05 -26.94 -4.14
C PRO A 126 1.93 -25.94 -3.86
N ALA A 127 1.13 -25.65 -4.88
CA ALA A 127 -0.06 -24.81 -4.74
C ALA A 127 -1.06 -25.45 -3.77
N LEU A 128 -1.60 -24.66 -2.85
CA LEU A 128 -2.68 -25.14 -1.99
C LEU A 128 -3.94 -25.42 -2.82
N PRO A 129 -4.53 -26.62 -2.71
CA PRO A 129 -5.79 -26.91 -3.38
C PRO A 129 -6.87 -25.91 -2.97
N TRP A 130 -7.64 -25.41 -3.95
CA TRP A 130 -8.70 -24.42 -3.73
C TRP A 130 -9.76 -24.91 -2.72
N THR A 131 -9.97 -26.23 -2.62
CA THR A 131 -10.87 -26.86 -1.65
C THR A 131 -10.41 -26.63 -0.22
N PHE A 132 -9.11 -26.69 0.03
CA PHE A 132 -8.53 -26.46 1.36
C PHE A 132 -8.67 -25.00 1.77
N VAL A 133 -8.37 -24.07 0.86
CA VAL A 133 -8.52 -22.63 1.10
C VAL A 133 -9.99 -22.24 1.29
N SER A 134 -10.90 -22.79 0.47
CA SER A 134 -12.35 -22.58 0.60
C SER A 134 -12.88 -23.15 1.92
N GLY A 135 -12.42 -24.33 2.33
CA GLY A 135 -12.73 -24.93 3.62
C GLY A 135 -12.24 -24.07 4.78
N GLY A 136 -11.01 -23.55 4.69
CA GLY A 136 -10.45 -22.60 5.66
C GLY A 136 -11.28 -21.33 5.78
N ALA A 137 -11.65 -20.72 4.65
CA ALA A 137 -12.53 -19.54 4.62
C ALA A 137 -13.90 -19.82 5.24
N MET A 138 -14.47 -21.01 4.98
CA MET A 138 -15.74 -21.44 5.56
C MET A 138 -15.65 -21.65 7.08
N LEU A 139 -14.56 -22.26 7.56
CA LEU A 139 -14.30 -22.46 9.00
C LEU A 139 -14.08 -21.13 9.72
N LEU A 140 -13.31 -20.22 9.13
CA LEU A 140 -13.10 -18.87 9.66
C LEU A 140 -14.42 -18.08 9.70
N GLY A 141 -15.22 -18.15 8.63
CA GLY A 141 -16.56 -17.55 8.60
C GLY A 141 -17.48 -18.11 9.68
N TYR A 142 -17.40 -19.42 9.93
CA TYR A 142 -18.14 -20.08 11.02
C TYR A 142 -17.70 -19.59 12.39
N ALA A 143 -16.40 -19.50 12.63
CA ALA A 143 -15.83 -19.02 13.90
C ALA A 143 -16.21 -17.56 14.20
N LEU A 144 -16.32 -16.71 13.18
CA LEU A 144 -16.60 -15.28 13.34
C LEU A 144 -18.09 -14.97 13.56
N LYS A 145 -19.01 -15.57 12.80
CA LYS A 145 -20.44 -15.21 12.82
C LYS A 145 -21.38 -16.39 12.61
N GLY A 146 -20.89 -17.61 12.77
CA GLY A 146 -21.68 -18.84 12.65
C GLY A 146 -22.04 -19.21 11.19
N ARG A 147 -23.08 -20.03 11.05
CA ARG A 147 -23.39 -20.76 9.81
C ARG A 147 -23.65 -19.88 8.58
N GLY A 148 -24.26 -18.72 8.76
CA GLY A 148 -24.58 -17.82 7.64
C GLY A 148 -23.34 -17.25 6.96
N LEU A 149 -22.35 -16.81 7.75
CA LEU A 149 -21.10 -16.28 7.21
C LEU A 149 -20.21 -17.40 6.66
N ALA A 150 -20.24 -18.59 7.27
CA ALA A 150 -19.56 -19.77 6.76
C ALA A 150 -20.01 -20.13 5.33
N LEU A 151 -21.33 -20.24 5.13
CA LEU A 151 -21.90 -20.53 3.81
C LEU A 151 -21.60 -19.42 2.80
N LEU A 152 -21.71 -18.16 3.20
CA LEU A 152 -21.37 -17.03 2.32
C LEU A 152 -19.90 -17.09 1.89
N ALA A 153 -18.96 -17.22 2.84
CA ALA A 153 -17.54 -17.29 2.55
C ALA A 153 -17.19 -18.50 1.66
N GLY A 154 -17.66 -19.70 2.02
CA GLY A 154 -17.43 -20.90 1.21
C GLY A 154 -18.01 -20.80 -0.20
N SER A 155 -19.23 -20.26 -0.34
CA SER A 155 -19.86 -20.08 -1.66
C SER A 155 -19.16 -19.03 -2.53
N ALA A 156 -18.68 -17.94 -1.93
CA ALA A 156 -17.94 -16.89 -2.64
C ALA A 156 -16.57 -17.39 -3.11
N THR A 157 -15.81 -18.05 -2.23
CA THR A 157 -14.50 -18.63 -2.59
C THR A 157 -14.66 -19.76 -3.61
N GLY A 158 -15.69 -20.60 -3.47
CA GLY A 158 -16.02 -21.65 -4.45
C GLY A 158 -16.43 -21.08 -5.81
N TYR A 159 -17.21 -20.00 -5.83
CA TYR A 159 -17.56 -19.29 -7.06
C TYR A 159 -16.31 -18.83 -7.81
N ILE A 160 -15.38 -18.17 -7.12
CA ILE A 160 -14.12 -17.71 -7.73
C ILE A 160 -13.33 -18.88 -8.36
N ALA A 161 -13.27 -20.02 -7.67
CA ALA A 161 -12.56 -21.20 -8.15
C ALA A 161 -13.21 -21.80 -9.41
N ILE A 162 -14.55 -21.92 -9.41
CA ILE A 162 -15.31 -22.51 -10.53
C ILE A 162 -15.19 -21.67 -11.80
N PHE A 163 -15.18 -20.34 -11.68
CA PHE A 163 -15.09 -19.42 -12.80
C PHE A 163 -13.65 -19.14 -13.26
N GLY A 164 -12.66 -19.86 -12.72
CA GLY A 164 -11.26 -19.74 -13.14
C GLY A 164 -10.59 -18.42 -12.74
N GLN A 165 -11.13 -17.71 -11.75
CA GLN A 165 -10.57 -16.44 -11.24
C GLN A 165 -9.73 -16.65 -9.97
N TRP A 166 -9.29 -17.88 -9.73
CA TRP A 166 -8.57 -18.25 -8.51
C TRP A 166 -7.25 -17.51 -8.35
N GLU A 167 -6.42 -17.50 -9.39
CA GLU A 167 -5.11 -16.88 -9.38
C GLU A 167 -5.18 -15.36 -9.10
N PRO A 168 -5.94 -14.56 -9.87
CA PRO A 168 -6.08 -13.13 -9.57
C PRO A 168 -6.64 -12.85 -8.16
N ALA A 169 -7.54 -13.71 -7.68
CA ALA A 169 -8.13 -13.54 -6.35
C ALA A 169 -7.14 -13.84 -5.22
N MET A 170 -6.31 -14.89 -5.35
CA MET A 170 -5.29 -15.23 -4.36
C MET A 170 -4.13 -14.22 -4.36
N GLU A 171 -3.77 -13.65 -5.51
CA GLU A 171 -2.84 -12.53 -5.57
C GLU A 171 -3.36 -11.33 -4.77
N THR A 172 -4.62 -10.97 -4.99
CA THR A 172 -5.26 -9.87 -4.23
C THR A 172 -5.33 -10.19 -2.73
N LEU A 173 -5.66 -11.44 -2.38
CA LEU A 173 -5.68 -11.88 -0.98
C LEU A 173 -4.30 -11.77 -0.33
N SER A 174 -3.22 -12.11 -1.04
CA SER A 174 -1.85 -12.00 -0.53
C SER A 174 -1.48 -10.56 -0.20
N PHE A 175 -1.99 -9.58 -0.96
CA PHE A 175 -1.78 -8.16 -0.68
C PHE A 175 -2.59 -7.66 0.52
N VAL A 176 -3.82 -8.14 0.71
CA VAL A 176 -4.70 -7.66 1.79
C VAL A 176 -4.33 -8.27 3.16
N LEU A 177 -3.68 -9.43 3.18
CA LEU A 177 -3.28 -10.11 4.42
C LEU A 177 -2.03 -9.54 5.08
N VAL A 178 -1.21 -8.78 4.34
CA VAL A 178 0.03 -8.14 4.81
C VAL A 178 -0.25 -6.69 5.19
#